data_AF-A0A484FRU9-F1
#
_entry.id   AF-A0A484FRU9-F1
#
_cell.length_a   1.000
_cell.length_b   1.000
_cell.length_c   1.000
_cell.angle_alpha   90.00
_cell.angle_beta   90.00
_cell.angle_gamma   90.00
#
_symmetry.space_group_name_H-M   'P 1'
#
loop_
_entity.id
_entity.type
_entity.pdbx_description
1 polymer ?
#
loop_
_entity_poly.entity_id
_entity_poly.type
_entity_poly.pdbx_seq_one_letter_code
_entity_poly.pdbx_strand_id
1 'polypeptide(L)'
;MSTARQYALWYQKSSLTGEPHETVVLDKDGDLILDVGGAEQETPVEASHCPLPRITTARFLVCSKAMARISPVFKAMLYGPYVERKPPTGDWVVKLPEDKPEPMLAMLITAHGLVEKLPYREACEVDDVVNMLILADKYLFTHRVNEWFRDWIKLLYSRRFKVQETQLPTV
;
A
#
# COMPACT_ATOMS: atom_id res chain seq x y z
N MET A 1 10.37 19.73 5.04
CA MET A 1 9.04 19.25 4.58
C MET A 1 8.78 17.91 5.27
N SER A 2 7.56 17.64 5.75
CA SER A 2 7.27 16.32 6.36
C SER A 2 7.22 15.23 5.29
N THR A 3 7.66 14.03 5.62
CA THR A 3 7.71 12.89 4.68
C THR A 3 6.30 12.47 4.24
N ALA A 4 5.26 12.67 5.06
CA ALA A 4 3.86 12.47 4.67
C ALA A 4 3.45 13.36 3.47
N ARG A 5 3.95 14.60 3.42
CA ARG A 5 3.75 15.49 2.26
C ARG A 5 4.53 14.99 1.04
N GLN A 6 5.70 14.40 1.21
CA GLN A 6 6.42 13.74 0.11
C GLN A 6 5.65 12.53 -0.43
N TYR A 7 5.03 11.72 0.43
CA TYR A 7 4.21 10.59 -0.03
C TYR A 7 2.94 11.08 -0.73
N ALA A 8 2.22 12.06 -0.18
CA ALA A 8 1.05 12.63 -0.85
C ALA A 8 1.41 13.28 -2.20
N LEU A 9 2.55 13.97 -2.28
CA LEU A 9 3.08 14.51 -3.53
C LEU A 9 3.53 13.41 -4.50
N TRP A 10 4.11 12.31 -3.99
CA TRP A 10 4.43 11.14 -4.78
C TRP A 10 3.15 10.50 -5.33
N TYR A 11 2.13 10.29 -4.51
CA TYR A 11 0.80 9.83 -4.95
C TYR A 11 0.22 10.73 -6.05
N GLN A 12 0.31 12.06 -5.89
CA GLN A 12 -0.21 13.02 -6.87
C GLN A 12 0.64 13.12 -8.15
N LYS A 13 1.95 12.91 -8.07
CA LYS A 13 2.88 12.99 -9.22
C LYS A 13 2.91 11.69 -10.03
N SER A 14 2.95 10.54 -9.36
CA SER A 14 3.00 9.21 -9.99
C SER A 14 1.73 8.88 -10.76
N SER A 15 0.59 9.38 -10.29
CA SER A 15 -0.71 9.15 -10.89
C SER A 15 -0.95 9.92 -12.20
N LEU A 16 -0.04 10.81 -12.61
CA LEU A 16 -0.19 11.66 -13.81
C LEU A 16 0.68 11.27 -15.01
N THR A 17 1.71 10.43 -14.87
CA THR A 17 2.78 10.36 -15.90
C THR A 17 3.00 9.00 -16.60
N GLY A 18 2.51 7.87 -16.08
CA GLY A 18 2.65 6.55 -16.76
C GLY A 18 4.09 6.02 -16.98
N GLU A 19 5.12 6.78 -16.60
CA GLU A 19 6.54 6.42 -16.68
C GLU A 19 6.98 5.53 -15.49
N PRO A 20 8.01 4.66 -15.65
CA PRO A 20 8.52 3.82 -14.58
C PRO A 20 8.98 4.67 -13.39
N HIS A 21 8.28 4.51 -12.27
CA HIS A 21 8.42 5.40 -11.12
C HIS A 21 9.79 5.32 -10.44
N GLU A 22 10.24 6.46 -9.94
CA GLU A 22 11.36 6.62 -9.00
C GLU A 22 11.18 5.66 -7.81
N THR A 23 12.27 4.98 -7.41
CA THR A 23 12.23 3.98 -6.32
C THR A 23 11.89 4.65 -5.00
N VAL A 24 10.80 4.20 -4.37
CA VAL A 24 10.42 4.65 -3.04
C VAL A 24 11.30 3.95 -2.01
N VAL A 25 12.18 4.72 -1.38
CA VAL A 25 13.10 4.21 -0.35
C VAL A 25 12.40 4.23 1.02
N LEU A 26 12.07 3.05 1.53
CA LEU A 26 11.52 2.87 2.88
C LEU A 26 12.61 2.53 3.89
N ASP A 27 13.68 1.89 3.43
CA ASP A 27 14.89 1.62 4.21
C ASP A 27 16.12 1.92 3.37
N LYS A 28 16.94 2.88 3.81
CA LYS A 28 18.17 3.29 3.13
C LYS A 28 19.23 2.18 3.15
N ASP A 29 19.16 1.30 4.16
CA ASP A 29 20.03 0.14 4.34
C ASP A 29 19.32 -1.14 3.86
N GLY A 30 18.22 -0.97 3.11
CA GLY A 30 17.43 -2.04 2.52
C GLY A 30 18.23 -2.90 1.54
N ASP A 31 17.86 -4.16 1.44
CA ASP A 31 18.56 -5.19 0.65
C ASP A 31 17.65 -5.90 -0.35
N LEU A 32 16.39 -5.48 -0.46
CA LEU A 32 15.36 -6.07 -1.30
C LEU A 32 14.60 -4.96 -2.03
N ILE A 33 14.43 -5.15 -3.34
CA ILE A 33 13.58 -4.31 -4.19
C ILE A 33 12.30 -5.08 -4.49
N LEU A 34 11.15 -4.44 -4.29
CA LEU A 34 9.85 -4.96 -4.70
C LEU A 34 9.33 -4.16 -5.89
N ASP A 35 9.10 -4.85 -7.01
CA ASP A 35 8.38 -4.32 -8.17
C ASP A 35 6.93 -4.79 -8.08
N VAL A 36 6.01 -3.86 -7.84
CA VAL A 36 4.62 -4.15 -7.48
C VAL A 36 3.69 -3.63 -8.57
N GLY A 37 2.68 -4.42 -8.94
CA GLY A 37 1.70 -4.08 -9.97
C GLY A 37 2.20 -4.33 -11.39
N GLY A 38 1.37 -3.99 -12.37
CA GLY A 38 1.68 -4.12 -13.80
C GLY A 38 1.04 -5.33 -14.49
N ALA A 39 0.36 -6.22 -13.77
CA ALA A 39 -0.63 -7.10 -14.40
C ALA A 39 -1.91 -6.29 -14.71
N GLU A 40 -2.56 -6.58 -15.84
CA GLU A 40 -3.90 -6.07 -16.14
C GLU A 40 -4.85 -6.52 -15.03
N GLN A 41 -5.26 -5.59 -14.17
CA GLN A 41 -6.33 -5.85 -13.23
C GLN A 41 -7.63 -5.82 -14.02
N GLU A 42 -8.42 -6.89 -13.96
CA GLU A 42 -9.79 -6.87 -14.46
C GLU A 42 -10.48 -5.65 -13.84
N THR A 43 -10.81 -4.67 -14.69
CA THR A 43 -11.42 -3.42 -14.27
C THR A 43 -12.68 -3.71 -13.45
N PRO A 44 -12.77 -3.32 -12.17
CA PRO A 44 -14.04 -3.32 -11.49
C PRO A 44 -14.90 -2.21 -12.10
N VAL A 45 -16.10 -2.64 -12.50
CA VAL A 45 -17.29 -1.91 -12.89
C VAL A 45 -17.33 -0.48 -12.34
N GLU A 46 -17.40 0.50 -13.25
CA GLU A 46 -17.69 1.92 -13.00
C GLU A 46 -16.85 2.61 -11.91
N ALA A 47 -15.85 3.37 -12.36
CA ALA A 47 -15.15 4.43 -11.66
C ALA A 47 -15.54 4.60 -10.18
N SER A 48 -14.73 4.02 -9.29
CA SER A 48 -14.68 4.46 -7.90
C SER A 48 -14.69 5.98 -7.89
N HIS A 49 -15.61 6.59 -7.14
CA HIS A 49 -15.77 8.06 -7.02
C HIS A 49 -14.55 8.77 -6.40
N CYS A 50 -13.42 8.07 -6.27
CA CYS A 50 -12.14 8.63 -5.89
C CYS A 50 -11.55 9.41 -7.08
N PRO A 51 -11.44 10.75 -6.98
CA PRO A 51 -10.91 11.58 -8.07
C PRO A 51 -9.38 11.48 -8.20
N LEU A 52 -8.73 10.62 -7.42
CA LEU A 52 -7.29 10.43 -7.43
C LEU A 52 -6.91 9.32 -8.42
N PRO A 53 -5.94 9.54 -9.32
CA PRO A 53 -5.56 8.50 -10.25
C PRO A 53 -4.81 7.37 -9.50
N ARG A 54 -5.17 6.12 -9.82
CA ARG A 54 -4.62 4.93 -9.16
C ARG A 54 -3.24 4.61 -9.70
N ILE A 55 -2.33 4.21 -8.83
CA ILE A 55 -0.96 3.83 -9.17
C ILE A 55 -0.99 2.39 -9.67
N THR A 56 -0.59 2.19 -10.92
CA THR A 56 -0.64 0.86 -11.56
C THR A 56 0.63 0.04 -11.35
N THR A 57 1.77 0.69 -11.14
CA THR A 57 3.05 0.06 -10.80
C THR A 57 3.83 0.89 -9.80
N ALA A 58 4.66 0.26 -8.96
CA ALA A 58 5.60 0.97 -8.09
C ALA A 58 6.82 0.10 -7.75
N ARG A 59 7.94 0.77 -7.47
CA ARG A 59 9.18 0.15 -7.01
C ARG A 59 9.53 0.61 -5.60
N PHE A 60 9.81 -0.34 -4.70
CA PHE A 60 10.11 -0.07 -3.29
C PHE A 60 11.44 -0.69 -2.86
N LEU A 61 12.31 0.10 -2.21
CA LEU A 61 13.51 -0.41 -1.54
C LEU A 61 13.21 -0.64 -0.05
N VAL A 62 13.34 -1.90 0.39
CA VAL A 62 12.91 -2.38 1.70
C VAL A 62 13.94 -3.31 2.34
N CYS A 63 13.73 -3.68 3.60
CA CYS A 63 14.52 -4.66 4.33
C CYS A 63 13.84 -6.03 4.30
N SER A 64 14.50 -7.02 3.72
CA SER A 64 14.00 -8.41 3.65
C SER A 64 13.66 -9.00 5.03
N LYS A 65 14.45 -8.67 6.06
CA LYS A 65 14.23 -9.13 7.44
C LYS A 65 13.02 -8.47 8.10
N ALA A 66 12.71 -7.22 7.76
CA ALA A 66 11.50 -6.56 8.23
C ALA A 66 10.27 -7.24 7.63
N MET A 67 10.31 -7.52 6.32
CA MET A 67 9.25 -8.25 5.61
C MET A 67 9.00 -9.64 6.18
N ALA A 68 10.05 -10.43 6.37
CA ALA A 68 9.92 -11.77 6.94
C ALA A 68 9.47 -11.81 8.41
N ARG A 69 9.63 -10.70 9.14
CA ARG A 69 9.16 -10.58 10.52
C ARG A 69 7.65 -10.34 10.58
N ILE A 70 7.13 -9.56 9.63
CA ILE A 70 5.72 -9.15 9.65
C ILE A 70 4.81 -10.13 8.90
N SER A 71 5.37 -10.89 7.94
CA SER A 71 4.60 -11.81 7.10
C SER A 71 5.29 -13.17 6.99
N PRO A 72 4.63 -14.27 7.43
CA PRO A 72 5.15 -15.61 7.22
C PRO A 72 5.20 -15.99 5.73
N VAL A 73 4.35 -15.40 4.89
CA VAL A 73 4.39 -15.58 3.44
C VAL A 73 5.65 -14.98 2.85
N PHE A 74 6.00 -13.74 3.21
CA PHE A 74 7.29 -13.16 2.80
C PHE A 74 8.47 -13.93 3.37
N LYS A 75 8.38 -14.44 4.61
CA LYS A 75 9.45 -15.27 5.18
C LYS A 75 9.68 -16.53 4.33
N ALA A 76 8.62 -17.23 3.95
CA ALA A 76 8.70 -18.41 3.11
C ALA A 76 9.20 -18.07 1.70
N MET A 77 8.67 -17.00 1.08
CA MET A 77 9.03 -16.54 -0.25
C MET A 77 10.52 -16.14 -0.35
N LEU A 78 11.02 -15.35 0.60
CA LEU A 78 12.36 -14.75 0.52
C LEU A 78 13.48 -15.68 1.02
N TYR A 79 13.18 -16.61 1.94
CA TYR A 79 14.17 -17.48 2.57
C TYR A 79 13.90 -18.98 2.36
N GLY A 80 12.82 -19.33 1.67
CA GLY A 80 12.50 -20.69 1.26
C GLY A 80 13.06 -21.06 -0.11
N PRO A 81 12.54 -22.14 -0.73
CA PRO A 81 13.06 -22.68 -1.98
C PRO A 81 12.51 -21.98 -3.24
N TYR A 82 11.89 -20.80 -3.10
CA TYR A 82 11.23 -20.10 -4.21
C TYR A 82 12.20 -19.23 -5.03
N VAL A 83 11.75 -18.78 -6.20
CA VAL A 83 12.56 -17.98 -7.13
C VAL A 83 12.82 -16.56 -6.61
N GLU A 84 11.97 -16.09 -5.71
CA GLU A 84 12.05 -14.79 -5.04
C GLU A 84 13.13 -14.74 -3.96
N ARG A 85 13.79 -15.87 -3.65
CA ARG A 85 14.90 -15.90 -2.70
C ARG A 85 16.07 -15.04 -3.17
N LYS A 86 16.95 -14.66 -2.24
CA LYS A 86 18.14 -13.87 -2.58
C LYS A 86 19.00 -14.60 -3.62
N PRO A 87 19.33 -13.97 -4.76
CA PRO A 87 20.24 -14.56 -5.72
C PRO A 87 21.67 -14.58 -5.16
N PRO A 88 22.54 -15.50 -5.63
CA PRO A 88 23.94 -15.54 -5.21
C PRO A 88 24.73 -14.31 -5.68
N THR A 89 24.30 -13.68 -6.78
CA THR A 89 24.92 -12.49 -7.37
C THR A 89 23.85 -11.58 -7.96
N GLY A 90 24.16 -10.28 -8.07
CA GLY A 90 23.27 -9.27 -8.62
C GLY A 90 22.25 -8.71 -7.62
N ASP A 91 21.39 -7.81 -8.13
CA ASP A 91 20.37 -7.14 -7.33
C ASP A 91 19.24 -8.10 -6.94
N TRP A 92 18.75 -7.98 -5.70
CA TRP A 92 17.63 -8.79 -5.23
C TRP A 92 16.32 -8.06 -5.52
N VAL A 93 15.71 -8.38 -6.67
CA VAL A 93 14.44 -7.83 -7.11
C VAL A 93 13.36 -8.92 -7.11
N VAL A 94 12.25 -8.66 -6.42
CA VAL A 94 11.07 -9.54 -6.41
C VAL A 94 9.92 -8.83 -7.14
N LYS A 95 9.33 -9.51 -8.12
CA LYS A 95 8.21 -9.01 -8.91
C LYS A 95 6.89 -9.53 -8.35
N LEU A 96 5.96 -8.62 -8.09
CA LEU A 96 4.64 -8.85 -7.52
C LEU A 96 3.58 -8.20 -8.44
N PRO A 97 3.42 -8.69 -9.68
CA PRO A 97 2.64 -8.00 -10.71
C PRO A 97 1.13 -7.95 -10.42
N GLU A 98 0.63 -8.91 -9.64
CA GLU A 98 -0.78 -9.03 -9.25
C GLU A 98 -1.15 -8.14 -8.06
N ASP A 99 -0.16 -7.63 -7.33
CA ASP A 99 -0.39 -6.85 -6.12
C ASP A 99 -0.59 -5.37 -6.45
N LYS A 100 -1.48 -4.73 -5.70
CA LYS A 100 -1.75 -3.30 -5.83
C LYS A 100 -0.66 -2.49 -5.09
N PRO A 101 -0.03 -1.50 -5.74
CA PRO A 101 1.00 -0.66 -5.13
C PRO A 101 0.58 0.02 -3.82
N GLU A 102 -0.65 0.53 -3.75
CA GLU A 102 -1.11 1.32 -2.61
C GLU A 102 -1.25 0.50 -1.32
N PRO A 103 -1.99 -0.63 -1.29
CA PRO A 103 -2.06 -1.43 -0.09
C PRO A 103 -0.70 -2.04 0.25
N MET A 104 0.12 -2.38 -0.75
CA MET A 104 1.48 -2.86 -0.51
C MET A 104 2.29 -1.81 0.23
N LEU A 105 2.33 -0.56 -0.24
CA LEU A 105 3.04 0.53 0.43
C LEU A 105 2.62 0.67 1.90
N ALA A 106 1.32 0.57 2.20
CA ALA A 106 0.86 0.61 3.58
C ALA A 106 1.40 -0.55 4.43
N MET A 107 1.40 -1.78 3.91
CA MET A 107 2.04 -2.92 4.57
C MET A 107 3.55 -2.70 4.78
N LEU A 108 4.25 -2.14 3.80
CA LEU A 108 5.68 -1.87 3.91
C LEU A 108 5.98 -0.80 4.96
N ILE A 109 5.18 0.27 5.01
CA ILE A 109 5.24 1.29 6.07
C ILE A 109 5.08 0.63 7.45
N THR A 110 4.14 -0.30 7.61
CA THR A 110 3.99 -1.09 8.84
C THR A 110 5.24 -1.89 9.17
N ALA A 111 5.77 -2.63 8.19
CA ALA A 111 6.92 -3.52 8.36
C ALA A 111 8.15 -2.76 8.87
N HIS A 112 8.29 -1.51 8.42
CA HIS A 112 9.40 -0.62 8.75
C HIS A 112 9.16 0.28 9.96
N GLY A 113 8.02 0.13 10.67
CA GLY A 113 7.72 0.95 11.85
C GLY A 113 7.48 2.42 11.56
N LEU A 114 7.12 2.75 10.31
CA LEU A 114 6.93 4.10 9.77
C LEU A 114 5.48 4.57 9.88
N VAL A 115 4.75 4.06 10.87
CA VAL A 115 3.27 4.12 10.99
C VAL A 115 2.71 5.55 11.02
N GLU A 116 3.53 6.54 11.36
CA GLU A 116 3.22 7.96 11.28
C GLU A 116 3.04 8.47 9.84
N LYS A 117 3.53 7.73 8.84
CA LYS A 117 3.48 8.07 7.41
C LYS A 117 2.31 7.42 6.67
N LEU A 118 1.45 6.67 7.35
CA LEU A 118 0.31 6.01 6.70
C LEU A 118 -0.66 7.04 6.10
N PRO A 119 -0.98 6.94 4.80
CA PRO A 119 -1.86 7.90 4.12
C PRO A 119 -3.30 7.85 4.64
N TYR A 120 -3.72 6.71 5.22
CA TYR A 120 -5.09 6.47 5.67
C TYR A 120 -5.50 7.18 6.98
N ARG A 121 -4.63 8.03 7.56
CA ARG A 121 -5.01 8.84 8.73
C ARG A 121 -5.92 10.01 8.39
N GLU A 122 -5.93 10.46 7.13
CA GLU A 122 -6.63 11.68 6.70
C GLU A 122 -7.78 11.39 5.71
N ALA A 123 -7.62 10.35 4.88
CA ALA A 123 -8.63 9.90 3.94
C ALA A 123 -8.54 8.39 3.69
N CYS A 124 -9.68 7.71 3.72
CA CYS A 124 -9.77 6.28 3.40
C CYS A 124 -11.16 6.03 2.79
N GLU A 125 -11.21 5.38 1.64
CA GLU A 125 -12.45 4.88 1.03
C GLU A 125 -12.69 3.41 1.39
N VAL A 126 -13.91 2.93 1.14
CA VAL A 126 -14.27 1.53 1.39
C VAL A 126 -13.36 0.60 0.58
N ASP A 127 -13.08 0.95 -0.68
CA ASP A 127 -12.20 0.18 -1.55
C ASP A 127 -10.78 0.07 -1.00
N ASP A 128 -10.26 1.11 -0.35
CA ASP A 128 -8.92 1.08 0.25
C ASP A 128 -8.87 0.07 1.40
N VAL A 129 -9.88 0.07 2.26
CA VAL A 129 -10.00 -0.90 3.35
C VAL A 129 -10.11 -2.31 2.80
N VAL A 130 -10.94 -2.52 1.78
CA VAL A 130 -11.11 -3.84 1.15
C VAL A 130 -9.80 -4.32 0.54
N ASN A 131 -9.11 -3.48 -0.23
CA ASN A 131 -7.82 -3.83 -0.84
C ASN A 131 -6.75 -4.14 0.21
N MET A 132 -6.72 -3.39 1.32
CA MET A 132 -5.84 -3.68 2.44
C MET A 132 -6.15 -5.01 3.12
N LEU A 133 -7.43 -5.36 3.29
CA LEU A 133 -7.84 -6.64 3.87
C LEU A 133 -7.49 -7.82 2.95
N ILE A 134 -7.69 -7.70 1.64
CA ILE A 134 -7.29 -8.70 0.66
C ILE A 134 -5.78 -8.94 0.73
N LEU A 135 -4.97 -7.87 0.73
CA LEU A 135 -3.52 -7.96 0.88
C LEU A 135 -3.15 -8.61 2.22
N ALA A 136 -3.86 -8.26 3.29
CA ALA A 136 -3.60 -8.75 4.62
C ALA A 136 -3.85 -10.24 4.79
N ASP A 137 -4.89 -10.74 4.17
CA ASP A 137 -5.15 -12.17 4.07
C ASP A 137 -4.07 -12.87 3.23
N LYS A 138 -3.79 -12.35 2.02
CA LYS A 138 -2.78 -12.92 1.09
C LYS A 138 -1.41 -13.10 1.74
N TYR A 139 -0.94 -12.10 2.49
CA TYR A 139 0.37 -12.13 3.14
C TYR A 139 0.33 -12.53 4.62
N LEU A 140 -0.83 -12.93 5.14
CA LEU A 140 -1.04 -13.30 6.54
C LEU A 140 -0.55 -12.24 7.54
N PHE A 141 -0.79 -10.95 7.24
CA PHE A 141 -0.43 -9.81 8.10
C PHE A 141 -1.63 -9.18 8.83
N THR A 142 -2.82 -9.80 8.76
CA THR A 142 -4.09 -9.34 9.37
C THR A 142 -3.96 -8.87 10.83
N HIS A 143 -3.18 -9.57 11.65
CA HIS A 143 -2.96 -9.22 13.06
C HIS A 143 -2.38 -7.81 13.27
N ARG A 144 -1.71 -7.23 12.28
CA ARG A 144 -1.17 -5.85 12.32
C ARG A 144 -2.14 -4.81 11.78
N VAL A 145 -3.03 -5.19 10.85
CA VAL A 145 -4.09 -4.30 10.35
C VAL A 145 -5.06 -3.91 11.47
N ASN A 146 -5.34 -4.84 12.38
CA ASN A 146 -6.24 -4.62 13.52
C ASN A 146 -5.88 -3.38 14.36
N GLU A 147 -4.60 -3.00 14.42
CA GLU A 147 -4.14 -1.85 15.19
C GLU A 147 -4.70 -0.52 14.64
N TRP A 148 -4.97 -0.42 13.34
CA TRP A 148 -5.43 0.81 12.69
C TRP A 148 -6.83 0.69 12.07
N PHE A 149 -7.34 -0.54 11.97
CA PHE A 149 -8.68 -0.83 11.44
C PHE A 149 -9.77 -0.02 12.14
N ARG A 150 -9.67 0.15 13.46
CA ARG A 150 -10.61 0.98 14.23
C ARG A 150 -10.66 2.42 13.76
N ASP A 151 -9.52 3.00 13.39
CA ASP A 151 -9.46 4.38 12.95
C ASP A 151 -9.99 4.54 11.52
N TRP A 152 -9.79 3.54 10.65
CA TRP A 152 -10.43 3.51 9.33
C TRP A 152 -11.94 3.43 9.43
N ILE A 153 -12.47 2.54 10.29
CA ILE A 153 -13.91 2.44 10.52
C ILE A 153 -14.46 3.78 11.04
N LYS A 154 -13.79 4.43 12.01
CA LYS A 154 -14.20 5.77 12.47
C LYS A 154 -14.25 6.78 11.31
N LEU A 155 -13.22 6.84 10.46
CA LEU A 155 -13.17 7.75 9.32
C LEU A 155 -14.31 7.51 8.32
N LEU A 156 -14.59 6.24 8.00
CA LEU A 156 -15.69 5.86 7.12
C LEU A 156 -17.06 6.25 7.72
N TYR A 157 -17.25 6.00 9.01
CA TYR A 157 -18.46 6.41 9.73
C TYR A 157 -18.60 7.94 9.74
N SER A 158 -17.57 8.68 10.11
CA SER A 158 -17.61 10.15 10.19
C SER A 158 -17.90 10.82 8.83
N ARG A 159 -17.51 10.22 7.71
CA ARG A 159 -17.85 10.71 6.37
C ARG A 159 -19.31 10.47 6.02
N ARG A 160 -19.89 9.33 6.39
CA ARG A 160 -21.29 8.98 6.06
C ARG A 160 -22.31 9.91 6.73
N PHE A 161 -22.01 10.46 7.91
CA PHE A 161 -22.91 11.37 8.61
C PHE A 161 -22.75 12.85 8.24
N LYS A 162 -21.56 13.31 7.82
CA LYS A 162 -21.39 14.68 7.29
C LYS A 162 -22.15 14.92 5.98
N VAL A 163 -22.30 13.88 5.15
CA VAL A 163 -23.06 13.96 3.90
C VAL A 163 -24.57 14.11 4.16
N GLN A 164 -25.10 13.57 5.26
CA GLN A 164 -26.53 13.69 5.59
C GLN A 164 -26.92 15.05 6.20
N GLU A 165 -26.02 15.71 6.94
CA GLU A 165 -26.30 17.01 7.58
C GLU A 165 -26.34 18.18 6.58
N THR A 166 -25.71 18.04 5.42
CA THR A 166 -25.61 19.11 4.40
C THR A 166 -26.77 19.08 3.38
N GLN A 167 -27.75 18.17 3.56
CA GLN A 167 -28.85 17.92 2.61
C GLN A 167 -30.24 18.30 3.13
N LEU A 168 -30.35 18.95 4.30
CA LEU A 168 -31.63 19.49 4.75
C LEU A 168 -31.90 20.85 4.08
N PRO A 169 -32.89 20.98 3.19
CA PRO A 169 -33.30 22.29 2.70
C PRO A 169 -33.82 23.10 3.89
N THR A 170 -33.29 24.31 4.04
CA THR A 170 -33.85 25.31 4.95
C THR A 170 -35.26 25.64 4.46
N VAL A 171 -36.27 25.28 5.27
CA VAL A 171 -37.67 25.69 5.07
C VAL A 171 -37.89 26.99 5.82
#